data_AF-A0A4V2B8K5-F1
#
_entry.id   AF-A0A4V2B8K5-F1
#
_cell.length_a   1.000
_cell.length_b   1.000
_cell.length_c   1.000
_cell.angle_alpha   90.00
_cell.angle_beta   90.00
_cell.angle_gamma   90.00
#
_symmetry.space_group_name_H-M   'P 1'
#
loop_
_entity.id
_entity.type
_entity.pdbx_description
1 polymer ?
#
loop_
_entity_poly.entity_id
_entity_poly.type
_entity_poly.pdbx_seq_one_letter_code
_entity_poly.pdbx_strand_id
1 'polypeptide(L)'
;MKRLWCFLGLALSACASVPAPPAAVLSNACGKEISRRRGADDGAHGRPRDMAFVRLCPMNVREAVAHGYREGFEGARRTRRLEIVRQELAAAPVVRLPASPTWACEVEAASKVFTGIGSSLSEAAGAAKDACGAHFQAHTCEQTECQQSL
;
A
#
# COMPACT_ATOMS: atom_id res chain seq x y z
N MET A 1 -25.78 62.24 38.74
CA MET A 1 -25.34 62.41 37.33
C MET A 1 -24.33 61.33 37.01
N LYS A 2 -24.50 60.68 35.85
CA LYS A 2 -23.76 59.49 35.37
C LYS A 2 -22.26 59.75 35.23
N ARG A 3 -21.43 58.74 35.53
CA ARG A 3 -20.17 58.43 34.83
C ARG A 3 -19.71 57.00 35.20
N LEU A 4 -20.21 56.02 34.44
CA LEU A 4 -19.50 54.76 34.20
C LEU A 4 -18.25 55.13 33.41
N TRP A 5 -17.06 54.86 33.95
CA TRP A 5 -15.81 54.94 33.20
C TRP A 5 -15.22 53.54 33.08
N CYS A 6 -15.23 53.06 31.84
CA CYS A 6 -14.74 51.80 31.36
C CYS A 6 -13.25 51.63 31.67
N PHE A 7 -12.90 50.62 32.48
CA PHE A 7 -11.57 50.00 32.45
C PHE A 7 -11.71 48.60 31.88
N LEU A 8 -11.99 48.52 30.59
CA LEU A 8 -11.86 47.28 29.82
C LEU A 8 -11.28 47.65 28.46
N GLY A 9 -10.08 47.16 28.20
CA GLY A 9 -9.50 47.20 26.85
C GLY A 9 -8.15 47.88 26.79
N LEU A 10 -7.09 47.11 27.03
CA LEU A 10 -5.78 47.30 26.39
C LEU A 10 -5.00 45.97 26.54
N ALA A 11 -5.50 44.92 25.90
CA ALA A 11 -4.78 43.64 25.81
C ALA A 11 -5.03 42.93 24.49
N LEU A 12 -5.12 43.65 23.37
CA LEU A 12 -5.32 43.08 22.03
C LEU A 12 -4.68 44.01 20.98
N SER A 13 -3.36 43.99 20.85
CA SER A 13 -2.66 44.57 19.68
C SER A 13 -1.16 44.26 19.73
N ALA A 14 -0.79 42.99 19.67
CA ALA A 14 0.58 42.60 19.32
C ALA A 14 0.56 41.43 18.34
N CYS A 15 -0.22 41.55 17.26
CA CYS A 15 0.15 40.89 16.01
C CYS A 15 1.30 41.70 15.42
N ALA A 16 2.50 41.52 15.97
CA ALA A 16 3.72 41.98 15.34
C ALA A 16 3.76 41.32 13.95
N SER A 17 3.52 42.13 12.92
CA SER A 17 3.72 41.74 11.53
C SER A 17 5.16 41.30 11.39
N VAL A 18 5.40 40.00 11.36
CA VAL A 18 6.71 39.44 11.06
C VAL A 18 7.12 40.01 9.70
N PRO A 19 8.20 40.81 9.62
CA PRO A 19 8.62 41.39 8.36
C PRO A 19 8.85 40.25 7.37
N ALA A 20 8.21 40.35 6.21
CA ALA A 20 8.39 39.37 5.14
C ALA A 20 9.89 39.22 4.87
N PRO A 21 10.43 38.00 4.82
CA PRO A 21 11.85 37.79 4.63
C PRO A 21 12.32 38.47 3.34
N PRO A 22 13.51 39.08 3.32
CA PRO A 22 14.02 39.79 2.16
C PRO A 22 14.07 38.86 0.94
N ALA A 23 13.71 39.38 -0.24
CA ALA A 23 13.57 38.62 -1.48
C ALA A 23 14.80 37.77 -1.86
N ALA A 24 15.99 38.17 -1.41
CA ALA A 24 17.25 37.42 -1.61
C ALA A 24 17.29 36.08 -0.84
N VAL A 25 16.61 35.98 0.32
CA VAL A 25 16.52 34.72 1.08
C VAL A 25 15.58 33.74 0.37
N LEU A 26 14.50 34.26 -0.24
CA LEU A 26 13.57 33.46 -1.04
C LEU A 26 14.20 32.98 -2.36
N SER A 27 15.05 33.77 -3.02
CA SER A 27 15.70 33.34 -4.26
C SER A 27 16.64 32.15 -4.04
N ASN A 28 17.34 32.09 -2.91
CA ASN A 28 18.21 30.97 -2.55
C ASN A 28 17.43 29.69 -2.22
N ALA A 29 16.21 29.82 -1.68
CA ALA A 29 15.33 28.68 -1.43
C ALA A 29 14.66 28.14 -2.73
N CYS A 30 14.61 28.96 -3.77
CA CYS A 30 13.96 28.67 -5.05
C CYS A 30 14.89 28.02 -6.08
N GLY A 31 15.69 27.03 -5.66
CA GLY A 31 16.51 26.20 -6.54
C GLY A 31 15.82 24.88 -6.88
N LYS A 32 15.95 24.42 -8.14
CA LYS A 32 15.47 23.10 -8.58
C LYS A 32 16.02 21.97 -7.70
N GLU A 33 17.30 22.03 -7.34
CA GLU A 33 17.94 20.99 -6.53
C GLU A 33 17.44 20.98 -5.08
N ILE A 34 17.24 22.17 -4.50
CA ILE A 34 16.72 22.32 -3.13
C ILE A 34 15.27 21.81 -3.07
N SER A 35 14.45 22.17 -4.06
CA SER A 35 13.08 21.68 -4.14
C SER A 35 13.02 20.17 -4.39
N ARG A 36 13.94 19.61 -5.18
CA ARG A 36 14.09 18.16 -5.37
C ARG A 36 14.39 17.43 -4.07
N ARG A 37 15.34 17.92 -3.28
CA ARG A 37 15.66 17.34 -1.96
C ARG A 37 14.45 17.40 -1.01
N ARG A 38 13.75 18.54 -0.99
CA ARG A 38 12.51 18.68 -0.19
C ARG A 38 11.44 17.69 -0.63
N GLY A 39 11.21 17.56 -1.94
CA GLY A 39 10.27 16.59 -2.48
C GLY A 39 10.65 15.16 -2.10
N ALA A 40 11.94 14.82 -2.19
CA ALA A 40 12.44 13.50 -1.79
C ALA A 40 12.22 13.22 -0.30
N ASP A 41 12.45 14.19 0.59
CA ASP A 41 12.16 14.05 2.02
C ASP A 41 10.67 13.79 2.28
N ASP A 42 9.79 14.58 1.67
CA ASP A 42 8.34 14.40 1.81
C ASP A 42 7.88 13.04 1.27
N GLY A 43 8.42 12.61 0.12
CA GLY A 43 8.11 11.32 -0.50
C GLY A 43 8.61 10.12 0.33
N ALA A 44 9.79 10.23 0.94
CA ALA A 44 10.37 9.20 1.81
C ALA A 44 9.58 9.04 3.11
N HIS A 45 9.06 10.14 3.66
CA HIS A 45 8.28 10.13 4.90
C HIS A 45 6.77 9.93 4.68
N GLY A 46 6.31 9.86 3.42
CA GLY A 46 4.89 9.70 3.10
C GLY A 46 4.05 10.93 3.43
N ARG A 47 4.66 12.12 3.48
CA ARG A 47 3.97 13.39 3.71
C ARG A 47 3.14 13.78 2.47
N PRO A 48 2.06 14.56 2.63
CA PRO A 48 1.33 15.10 1.50
C PRO A 48 2.21 16.04 0.68
N ARG A 49 1.94 16.15 -0.63
CA ARG A 49 2.65 17.07 -1.52
C ARG A 49 2.29 18.52 -1.16
N ASP A 50 3.23 19.27 -0.61
CA ASP A 50 3.07 20.70 -0.35
C ASP A 50 3.82 21.54 -1.40
N MET A 51 3.06 22.10 -2.33
CA MET A 51 3.57 22.96 -3.40
C MET A 51 3.33 24.45 -3.14
N ALA A 52 2.83 24.83 -1.96
CA ALA A 52 2.46 26.23 -1.69
C ALA A 52 3.69 27.15 -1.81
N PHE A 53 4.87 26.67 -1.40
CA PHE A 53 6.12 27.42 -1.44
C PHE A 53 6.54 27.81 -2.87
N VAL A 54 6.11 27.08 -3.91
CA VAL A 54 6.42 27.41 -5.30
C VAL A 54 5.86 28.79 -5.68
N ARG A 55 4.73 29.18 -5.09
CA ARG A 55 4.12 30.50 -5.33
C ARG A 55 4.96 31.65 -4.78
N LEU A 56 5.83 31.38 -3.80
CA LEU A 56 6.75 32.36 -3.23
C LEU A 56 7.99 32.57 -4.11
N CYS A 57 8.22 31.70 -5.10
CA CYS A 57 9.37 31.80 -5.99
C CYS A 57 9.15 32.80 -7.13
N PRO A 58 10.25 33.41 -7.64
CA PRO A 58 10.21 34.24 -8.84
C PRO A 58 9.64 33.48 -10.05
N MET A 59 8.83 34.17 -10.87
CA MET A 59 8.08 33.55 -11.97
C MET A 59 8.95 32.72 -12.93
N ASN A 60 10.16 33.19 -13.22
CA ASN A 60 11.12 32.54 -14.12
C ASN A 60 11.69 31.21 -13.59
N VAL A 61 11.61 30.94 -12.28
CA VAL A 61 12.13 29.70 -11.68
C VAL A 61 11.03 28.78 -11.14
N ARG A 62 9.76 29.25 -11.06
CA ARG A 62 8.64 28.48 -10.50
C ARG A 62 8.49 27.11 -11.13
N GLU A 63 8.58 27.03 -12.46
CA GLU A 63 8.42 25.76 -13.18
C GLU A 63 9.55 24.78 -12.86
N ALA A 64 10.79 25.25 -12.85
CA ALA A 64 11.95 24.44 -12.50
C ALA A 64 11.88 23.94 -11.04
N VAL A 65 11.49 24.82 -10.11
CA VAL A 65 11.27 24.46 -8.69
C VAL A 65 10.15 23.43 -8.57
N ALA A 66 9.04 23.64 -9.28
CA ALA A 66 7.89 22.74 -9.23
C ALA A 66 8.23 21.35 -9.79
N HIS A 67 8.94 21.32 -10.91
CA HIS A 67 9.44 20.10 -11.52
C HIS A 67 10.39 19.37 -10.58
N GLY A 68 11.39 20.05 -10.03
CA GLY A 68 12.36 19.47 -9.10
C GLY A 68 11.68 18.79 -7.92
N TYR A 69 10.71 19.47 -7.29
CA TYR A 69 9.96 18.89 -6.18
C TYR A 69 9.20 17.63 -6.58
N ARG A 70 8.45 17.65 -7.70
CA ARG A 70 7.70 16.49 -8.18
C ARG A 70 8.61 15.30 -8.44
N GLU A 71 9.74 15.54 -9.11
CA GLU A 71 10.74 14.53 -9.44
C GLU A 71 11.28 13.85 -8.18
N GLY A 72 11.69 14.64 -7.17
CA GLY A 72 12.17 14.12 -5.89
C GLY A 72 11.09 13.32 -5.14
N PHE A 73 9.88 13.86 -5.07
CA PHE A 73 8.75 13.24 -4.37
C PHE A 73 8.37 11.88 -4.96
N GLU A 74 8.23 11.81 -6.27
CA GLU A 74 7.85 10.58 -6.96
C GLU A 74 8.95 9.52 -6.87
N GLY A 75 10.22 9.95 -7.02
CA GLY A 75 11.38 9.07 -6.84
C GLY A 75 11.42 8.42 -5.45
N ALA A 76 11.38 9.24 -4.40
CA ALA A 76 11.45 8.74 -3.02
C ALA A 76 10.23 7.90 -2.62
N ARG A 77 9.02 8.32 -3.04
CA ARG A 77 7.79 7.57 -2.78
C ARG A 77 7.82 6.18 -3.42
N ARG A 78 8.38 6.06 -4.63
CA ARG A 78 8.55 4.76 -5.31
C ARG A 78 9.50 3.85 -4.53
N THR A 79 10.65 4.37 -4.11
CA THR A 79 11.62 3.60 -3.31
C THR A 79 11.01 3.11 -2.00
N ARG A 80 10.35 4.00 -1.24
CA ARG A 80 9.65 3.62 -0.01
C ARG A 80 8.62 2.52 -0.23
N ARG A 81 7.83 2.60 -1.32
CA ARG A 81 6.84 1.57 -1.65
C ARG A 81 7.49 0.23 -1.93
N LEU A 82 8.62 0.21 -2.64
CA LEU A 82 9.36 -1.02 -2.91
C LEU A 82 9.94 -1.63 -1.63
N GLU A 83 10.43 -0.81 -0.70
CA GLU A 83 10.92 -1.27 0.60
C GLU A 83 9.81 -1.91 1.44
N ILE A 84 8.63 -1.27 1.50
CA ILE A 84 7.46 -1.82 2.20
C ILE A 84 7.07 -3.16 1.59
N VAL A 85 6.94 -3.24 0.26
CA VAL A 85 6.59 -4.49 -0.43
C VAL A 85 7.64 -5.58 -0.18
N ARG A 86 8.93 -5.22 -0.17
CA ARG A 86 10.01 -6.15 0.15
C ARG A 86 9.93 -6.66 1.58
N GLN A 87 9.60 -5.81 2.54
CA GLN A 87 9.40 -6.20 3.93
C GLN A 87 8.18 -7.11 4.09
N GLU A 88 7.08 -6.81 3.41
CA GLU A 88 5.87 -7.65 3.41
C GLU A 88 6.14 -9.04 2.80
N LEU A 89 6.87 -9.09 1.68
CA LEU A 89 7.31 -10.36 1.07
C LEU A 89 8.25 -11.15 1.99
N ALA A 90 9.16 -10.49 2.69
CA ALA A 90 10.05 -11.14 3.64
C ALA A 90 9.32 -11.65 4.90
N ALA A 91 8.25 -10.97 5.30
CA ALA A 91 7.40 -11.36 6.42
C ALA A 91 6.31 -12.37 6.02
N ALA A 92 6.14 -12.66 4.72
CA ALA A 92 5.16 -13.62 4.25
C ALA A 92 5.54 -15.02 4.77
N PRO A 93 4.62 -15.73 5.44
CA PRO A 93 4.89 -17.07 5.92
C PRO A 93 5.19 -17.99 4.74
N VAL A 94 6.37 -18.63 4.77
CA VAL A 94 6.71 -19.68 3.82
C VAL A 94 5.78 -20.84 4.09
N VAL A 95 4.73 -20.97 3.29
CA VAL A 95 3.85 -22.14 3.29
C VAL A 95 4.69 -23.30 2.76
N ARG A 96 5.26 -24.08 3.69
CA ARG A 96 5.80 -25.39 3.37
C ARG A 96 4.63 -26.28 3.00
N LEU A 97 4.46 -26.53 1.71
CA LEU A 97 3.66 -27.66 1.25
C LEU A 97 4.24 -28.91 1.93
N PRO A 98 3.41 -29.73 2.58
CA PRO A 98 3.92 -30.92 3.25
C PRO A 98 4.55 -31.83 2.20
N ALA A 99 5.80 -32.23 2.43
CA ALA A 99 6.52 -33.26 1.67
C ALA A 99 6.01 -34.67 2.00
N SER A 100 4.71 -34.79 2.29
CA SER A 100 4.03 -36.06 2.46
C SER A 100 3.48 -36.47 1.09
N PRO A 101 3.61 -37.74 0.68
CA PRO A 101 3.02 -38.18 -0.56
C PRO A 101 1.52 -37.90 -0.53
N THR A 102 1.06 -37.04 -1.44
CA THR A 102 -0.36 -36.72 -1.56
C THR A 102 -1.00 -37.76 -2.46
N TRP A 103 -2.07 -38.38 -1.96
CA TRP A 103 -2.93 -39.23 -2.77
C TRP A 103 -3.94 -38.34 -3.50
N ALA A 104 -4.08 -38.56 -4.80
CA ALA A 104 -5.16 -38.01 -5.60
C ALA A 104 -6.02 -39.17 -6.07
N CYS A 105 -7.32 -39.09 -5.81
CA CYS A 105 -8.30 -40.08 -6.27
C CYS A 105 -9.33 -39.40 -7.16
N GLU A 106 -9.68 -40.04 -8.26
CA GLU A 106 -10.64 -39.56 -9.24
C GLU A 106 -11.87 -40.45 -9.28
N VAL A 107 -13.05 -39.85 -9.24
CA VAL A 107 -14.34 -40.53 -9.40
C VAL A 107 -15.02 -39.98 -10.64
N GLU A 108 -15.38 -40.84 -11.58
CA GLU A 108 -16.16 -40.44 -12.75
C GLU A 108 -17.65 -40.76 -12.53
N ALA A 109 -18.50 -39.75 -12.72
CA ALA A 109 -19.94 -39.92 -12.77
C ALA A 109 -20.53 -39.03 -13.87
N ALA A 110 -21.37 -39.63 -14.73
CA ALA A 110 -22.05 -38.95 -15.83
C ALA A 110 -21.10 -38.09 -16.70
N SER A 111 -19.95 -38.66 -17.10
CA SER A 111 -18.92 -37.99 -17.92
C SER A 111 -18.27 -36.76 -17.26
N LYS A 112 -18.33 -36.66 -15.93
CA LYS A 112 -17.62 -35.67 -15.14
C LYS A 112 -16.69 -36.36 -14.14
N VAL A 113 -15.44 -35.90 -14.09
CA VAL A 113 -14.43 -36.40 -13.16
C VAL A 113 -14.38 -35.50 -11.92
N PHE A 114 -14.37 -36.13 -10.75
CA PHE A 114 -14.25 -35.50 -9.45
C PHE A 114 -12.96 -35.94 -8.77
N THR A 115 -12.10 -34.99 -8.41
CA THR A 115 -10.81 -35.29 -7.80
C THR A 115 -10.83 -34.97 -6.32
N GLY A 116 -10.44 -35.93 -5.49
CA GLY A 116 -10.19 -35.76 -4.06
C GLY A 116 -8.69 -35.88 -3.77
N ILE A 117 -8.16 -35.01 -2.91
CA ILE A 117 -6.75 -35.01 -2.51
C ILE A 117 -6.68 -35.24 -1.00
N GLY A 118 -5.79 -36.12 -0.56
CA GLY A 118 -5.61 -36.44 0.85
C GLY A 118 -4.19 -36.87 1.19
N SER A 119 -3.88 -36.86 2.48
CA SER A 119 -2.61 -37.35 3.02
C SER A 119 -2.53 -38.89 3.02
N SER A 120 -3.66 -39.56 2.78
CA SER A 120 -3.80 -41.02 2.68
C SER A 120 -4.79 -41.39 1.57
N LEU A 121 -4.71 -42.63 1.07
CA LEU A 121 -5.63 -43.16 0.06
C LEU A 121 -7.09 -43.07 0.50
N SER A 122 -7.39 -43.39 1.76
CA SER A 122 -8.77 -43.35 2.29
C SER A 122 -9.32 -41.94 2.36
N GLU A 123 -8.49 -40.97 2.72
CA GLU A 123 -8.88 -39.56 2.78
C GLU A 123 -9.13 -39.00 1.37
N ALA A 124 -8.23 -39.28 0.42
CA ALA A 124 -8.38 -38.87 -0.96
C ALA A 124 -9.62 -39.50 -1.63
N ALA A 125 -9.85 -40.81 -1.41
CA ALA A 125 -11.01 -41.51 -1.94
C ALA A 125 -12.33 -41.02 -1.32
N GLY A 126 -12.34 -40.76 0.00
CA GLY A 126 -13.47 -40.16 0.70
C GLY A 126 -13.80 -38.78 0.13
N ALA A 127 -12.80 -37.91 0.00
CA ALA A 127 -12.96 -36.58 -0.56
C ALA A 127 -13.49 -36.60 -2.01
N ALA A 128 -13.01 -37.53 -2.85
CA ALA A 128 -13.47 -37.67 -4.23
C ALA A 128 -14.94 -38.13 -4.29
N LYS A 129 -15.34 -39.06 -3.42
CA LYS A 129 -16.72 -39.53 -3.30
C LYS A 129 -17.65 -38.47 -2.73
N ASP A 130 -17.21 -37.69 -1.75
CA ASP A 130 -17.97 -36.58 -1.19
C ASP A 130 -18.19 -35.49 -2.25
N ALA A 131 -17.16 -35.17 -3.04
CA ALA A 131 -17.27 -34.25 -4.17
C ALA A 131 -18.25 -34.75 -5.24
N CYS A 132 -18.22 -36.03 -5.57
CA CYS A 132 -19.20 -36.64 -6.48
C CYS A 132 -20.61 -36.63 -5.88
N GLY A 133 -20.75 -36.99 -4.60
CA GLY A 133 -22.01 -37.04 -3.85
C GLY A 133 -22.68 -35.67 -3.66
N ALA A 134 -21.91 -34.58 -3.72
CA ALA A 134 -22.46 -33.22 -3.75
C ALA A 134 -23.21 -32.91 -5.05
N HIS A 135 -22.94 -33.64 -6.13
CA HIS A 135 -23.53 -33.41 -7.45
C HIS A 135 -24.44 -34.55 -7.93
N PHE A 136 -24.21 -35.77 -7.44
CA PHE A 136 -24.93 -36.97 -7.84
C PHE A 136 -25.30 -37.84 -6.63
N GLN A 137 -26.19 -38.81 -6.82
CA GLN A 137 -26.54 -39.74 -5.74
C GLN A 137 -25.37 -40.69 -5.46
N ALA A 138 -25.16 -41.09 -4.21
CA ALA A 138 -23.99 -41.87 -3.79
C ALA A 138 -23.75 -43.16 -4.60
N HIS A 139 -24.82 -43.77 -5.13
CA HIS A 139 -24.74 -45.00 -5.93
C HIS A 139 -24.13 -44.80 -7.33
N THR A 140 -23.97 -43.57 -7.82
CA THR A 140 -23.32 -43.29 -9.11
C THR A 140 -21.82 -42.98 -8.96
N CYS A 141 -21.29 -43.01 -7.73
CA CYS A 141 -19.93 -42.58 -7.39
C CYS A 141 -19.02 -43.75 -6.97
N GLU A 142 -19.08 -44.87 -7.70
CA GLU A 142 -18.39 -46.12 -7.30
C GLU A 142 -16.97 -46.28 -7.86
N GLN A 143 -16.67 -45.73 -9.03
CA GLN A 143 -15.36 -45.91 -9.66
C GLN A 143 -14.37 -44.91 -9.04
N THR A 144 -13.24 -45.38 -8.50
CA THR A 144 -12.23 -44.53 -7.87
C THR A 144 -10.84 -44.94 -8.37
N GLU A 145 -10.20 -44.11 -9.20
CA GLU A 145 -8.81 -44.30 -9.61
C GLU A 145 -7.91 -43.47 -8.71
N CYS A 146 -7.01 -44.10 -7.97
CA CYS A 146 -6.13 -43.40 -7.03
C CYS A 146 -4.67 -43.48 -7.47
N GLN A 147 -4.00 -42.33 -7.51
CA GLN A 147 -2.58 -42.20 -7.78
C GLN A 147 -1.89 -41.47 -6.63
N GLN A 148 -0.68 -41.93 -6.29
CA GLN A 148 0.17 -41.27 -5.31
C GLN A 148 1.12 -40.33 -6.04
N SER A 149 1.03 -39.03 -5.76
CA SER A 149 2.02 -38.06 -6.22
C SER A 149 3.21 -38.07 -5.26
N LEU A 150 4.41 -38.27 -5.83
CA LEU A 150 5.70 -38.26 -5.14
C LEU A 150 6.18 -36.83 -4.86
#